data_AF-A0A447CWX8-F1
#
_entry.id   AF-A0A447CWX8-F1
#
_cell.length_a   1.000
_cell.length_b   1.000
_cell.length_c   1.000
_cell.angle_alpha   90.00
_cell.angle_beta   90.00
_cell.angle_gamma   90.00
#
_symmetry.space_group_name_H-M   'P 1'
#
loop_
_entity.id
_entity.type
_entity.pdbx_description
1 polymer ?
#
loop_
_entity_poly.entity_id
_entity_poly.type
_entity_poly.pdbx_seq_one_letter_code
_entity_poly.pdbx_strand_id
1 'polypeptide(L)'
;MVTQKYRITKDTPYELSFDKPVENMAVQVLLGSKYDSQPNARVSYSFAPVDGGTKIFADMAVITNPGSAFERRTDVDGGHDSVAVQSLLDRIKEDLERPAGAKKK
;
A
#
# COMPACT_ATOMS: atom_id res chain seq x y z
N MET A 1 2.70 -26.05 -22.42
CA MET A 1 3.51 -25.59 -23.58
C MET A 1 2.60 -24.80 -24.51
N VAL A 2 3.12 -23.73 -25.14
CA VAL A 2 2.44 -22.69 -25.99
C VAL A 2 1.78 -21.58 -25.13
N THR A 3 2.02 -20.28 -25.31
CA THR A 3 2.30 -19.52 -26.56
C THR A 3 3.30 -18.35 -26.40
N GLN A 4 4.02 -18.09 -27.49
CA GLN A 4 4.95 -16.99 -27.71
C GLN A 4 4.25 -15.61 -27.76
N LYS A 5 4.95 -14.57 -27.26
CA LYS A 5 4.75 -13.11 -27.44
C LYS A 5 4.06 -12.28 -26.35
N TYR A 6 3.66 -12.85 -25.21
CA TYR A 6 3.22 -12.05 -24.07
C TYR A 6 3.99 -12.42 -22.81
N ARG A 7 4.61 -11.41 -22.17
CA ARG A 7 5.25 -11.53 -20.86
C ARG A 7 4.22 -11.09 -19.83
N ILE A 8 3.85 -11.97 -18.91
CA ILE A 8 3.11 -11.58 -17.70
C ILE A 8 4.02 -10.63 -16.93
N THR A 9 3.64 -9.36 -16.81
CA THR A 9 4.40 -8.34 -16.06
C THR A 9 3.90 -8.17 -14.63
N LYS A 10 2.62 -8.46 -14.37
CA LYS A 10 2.02 -8.51 -13.03
C LYS A 10 0.73 -9.37 -13.08
N ASP A 11 0.59 -10.31 -12.16
CA ASP A 11 -0.63 -11.08 -11.89
C ASP A 11 -0.79 -11.13 -10.36
N THR A 12 -1.78 -10.42 -9.82
CA THR A 12 -2.07 -10.38 -8.38
C THR A 12 -3.59 -10.28 -8.16
N PRO A 13 -4.27 -11.34 -7.68
CA PRO A 13 -5.72 -11.31 -7.45
C PRO A 13 -6.16 -10.57 -6.19
N TYR A 14 -5.23 -10.05 -5.39
CA TYR A 14 -5.58 -9.43 -4.11
C TYR A 14 -4.62 -8.27 -3.77
N GLU A 15 -4.79 -7.15 -4.46
CA GLU A 15 -4.19 -5.88 -4.06
C GLU A 15 -5.30 -4.83 -3.97
N LEU A 16 -5.37 -4.12 -2.84
CA LEU A 16 -6.28 -2.99 -2.64
C LEU A 16 -5.45 -1.74 -2.38
N SER A 17 -5.55 -0.78 -3.29
CA SER A 17 -4.75 0.45 -3.24
C SER A 17 -5.65 1.67 -3.05
N PHE A 18 -5.23 2.56 -2.15
CA PHE A 18 -5.93 3.81 -1.84
C PHE A 18 -5.00 4.99 -2.07
N ASP A 19 -5.49 5.98 -2.79
CA ASP A 19 -4.77 7.23 -3.05
C ASP A 19 -5.39 8.37 -2.27
N LYS A 20 -4.54 9.21 -1.71
CA LYS A 20 -4.92 10.53 -1.22
C LYS A 20 -3.91 11.59 -1.67
N PRO A 21 -4.34 12.83 -1.95
CA PRO A 21 -3.40 13.92 -2.17
C PRO A 21 -2.44 14.08 -0.98
N VAL A 22 -1.17 14.31 -1.26
CA VAL A 22 -0.21 14.65 -0.22
C VAL A 22 -0.50 16.07 0.27
N GLU A 23 -0.81 16.25 1.54
CA GLU A 23 -1.04 17.59 2.14
C GLU A 23 0.25 18.24 2.64
N ASN A 24 1.32 17.46 2.84
CA ASN A 24 2.60 17.96 3.33
C ASN A 24 3.36 18.71 2.21
N MET A 25 3.43 20.03 2.33
CA MET A 25 4.13 20.89 1.37
C MET A 25 5.61 20.52 1.16
N ALA A 26 6.31 20.03 2.19
CA ALA A 26 7.70 19.62 2.04
C ALA A 26 7.82 18.40 1.11
N VAL A 27 6.90 17.45 1.24
CA VAL A 27 6.84 16.26 0.37
C VAL A 27 6.42 16.64 -1.05
N GLN A 28 5.49 17.58 -1.21
CA GLN A 28 5.13 18.12 -2.52
C GLN A 28 6.32 18.78 -3.23
N VAL A 29 7.17 19.52 -2.51
CA VAL A 29 8.36 20.17 -3.09
C VAL A 29 9.47 19.16 -3.42
N LEU A 30 9.67 18.16 -2.57
CA LEU A 30 10.73 17.15 -2.74
C LEU A 30 10.40 16.13 -3.84
N LEU A 31 9.14 15.71 -3.94
CA LEU A 31 8.72 14.59 -4.80
C LEU A 31 7.74 15.01 -5.90
N GLY A 32 7.24 16.24 -5.87
CA GLY A 32 6.49 16.80 -6.98
C GLY A 32 7.36 16.87 -8.24
N SER A 33 6.73 16.65 -9.38
CA SER A 33 7.36 16.74 -10.68
C SER A 33 6.89 17.98 -11.43
N LYS A 34 7.60 18.35 -12.51
CA LYS A 34 7.19 19.46 -13.39
C LYS A 34 5.81 19.25 -14.03
N TYR A 35 5.37 18.00 -14.13
CA TYR A 35 4.11 17.60 -14.76
C TYR A 35 3.00 17.28 -13.75
N ASP A 36 3.37 17.07 -12.49
CA ASP A 36 2.47 16.84 -11.37
C ASP A 36 3.07 17.44 -10.09
N SER A 37 2.61 18.63 -9.76
CA SER A 37 3.01 19.37 -8.58
C SER A 37 2.28 18.92 -7.30
N GLN A 38 1.28 18.04 -7.42
CA GLN A 38 0.48 17.53 -6.30
C GLN A 38 0.50 16.00 -6.30
N PRO A 39 1.62 15.39 -5.86
CA PRO A 39 1.69 13.95 -5.78
C PRO A 39 0.63 13.38 -4.81
N ASN A 40 0.25 12.13 -5.04
CA ASN A 40 -0.60 11.36 -4.15
C ASN A 40 0.25 10.46 -3.24
N ALA A 41 -0.16 10.28 -2.00
CA ALA A 41 0.26 9.14 -1.20
C ALA A 41 -0.65 7.96 -1.54
N ARG A 42 -0.04 6.83 -1.88
CA ARG A 42 -0.72 5.55 -2.10
C ARG A 42 -0.39 4.59 -0.97
N VAL A 43 -1.42 3.98 -0.40
CA VAL A 43 -1.28 2.82 0.50
C VAL A 43 -1.80 1.60 -0.25
N SER A 44 -0.98 0.57 -0.39
CA SER A 44 -1.34 -0.67 -1.07
C SER A 44 -1.37 -1.83 -0.07
N TYR A 45 -2.49 -2.56 -0.04
CA TYR A 45 -2.65 -3.77 0.76
C TYR A 45 -2.57 -4.99 -0.14
N SER A 46 -1.55 -5.82 0.06
CA SER A 46 -1.39 -7.09 -0.65
C SER A 46 -1.87 -8.24 0.23
N PHE A 47 -2.77 -9.08 -0.30
CA PHE A 47 -3.26 -10.26 0.41
C PHE A 47 -2.64 -11.53 -0.19
N ALA A 48 -1.97 -12.30 0.67
CA ALA A 48 -1.38 -13.57 0.31
C ALA A 48 -2.09 -14.70 1.09
N PRO A 49 -2.81 -15.61 0.41
CA PRO A 49 -3.36 -16.78 1.07
C PRO A 49 -2.21 -17.65 1.59
N VAL A 50 -2.35 -18.15 2.82
CA VAL A 50 -1.43 -19.08 3.47
C VAL A 50 -2.23 -20.20 4.13
N ASP A 51 -1.60 -21.33 4.43
CA ASP A 51 -2.29 -22.42 5.11
C ASP A 51 -2.82 -21.94 6.47
N GLY A 52 -4.16 -21.93 6.61
CA GLY A 52 -4.84 -21.48 7.82
C GLY A 52 -5.16 -19.99 7.90
N GLY A 53 -4.95 -19.20 6.84
CA GLY A 53 -5.40 -17.79 6.85
C GLY A 53 -4.96 -16.95 5.64
N THR A 54 -5.02 -15.64 5.81
CA THR A 54 -4.55 -14.66 4.82
C THR A 54 -3.55 -13.74 5.47
N LYS A 55 -2.34 -13.67 4.91
CA LYS A 55 -1.35 -12.68 5.32
C LYS A 55 -1.60 -11.39 4.55
N ILE A 56 -1.71 -10.27 5.28
CA ILE A 56 -1.92 -8.95 4.69
C ILE A 56 -0.64 -8.15 4.90
N PHE A 57 -0.13 -7.57 3.82
CA PHE A 57 1.01 -6.66 3.83
C PHE A 57 0.51 -5.27 3.42
N ALA A 58 1.07 -4.23 4.03
CA ALA A 58 0.85 -2.86 3.59
C ALA A 58 2.17 -2.23 3.15
N ASP A 59 2.13 -1.51 2.04
CA ASP A 59 3.23 -0.69 1.55
C ASP A 59 2.75 0.74 1.28
N MET A 60 3.67 1.69 1.36
CA MET A 60 3.39 3.10 1.10
C MET A 60 4.30 3.66 0.03
N ALA A 61 3.71 4.39 -0.91
CA ALA A 61 4.44 5.10 -1.95
C ALA A 61 3.90 6.50 -2.17
N VAL A 62 4.74 7.37 -2.71
CA VAL A 62 4.34 8.63 -3.29
C VAL A 62 4.24 8.44 -4.80
N ILE A 63 3.08 8.78 -5.36
CA ILE A 63 2.72 8.60 -6.76
C ILE A 63 2.62 9.97 -7.42
N THR A 64 3.31 10.13 -8.55
CA THR A 64 3.12 11.27 -9.46
C THR A 64 2.50 10.80 -10.77
N ASN A 65 1.63 11.61 -11.36
CA ASN A 65 0.82 11.33 -12.55
C ASN A 65 -0.07 10.07 -12.38
N PRO A 66 -0.85 9.97 -11.28
CA PRO A 66 -1.65 8.78 -10.99
C PRO A 66 -2.63 8.47 -12.12
N GLY A 67 -2.77 7.19 -12.47
CA GLY A 67 -3.71 6.73 -13.49
C GLY A 67 -3.30 7.05 -14.95
N SER A 68 -2.11 7.61 -15.16
CA SER A 68 -1.55 7.85 -16.49
C SER A 68 -0.54 6.77 -16.89
N ALA A 69 -0.22 6.67 -18.19
CA ALA A 69 0.87 5.82 -18.68
C ALA A 69 2.28 6.25 -18.19
N PHE A 70 2.38 7.44 -17.56
CA PHE A 70 3.61 7.99 -16.99
C PHE A 70 3.56 8.04 -15.46
N GLU A 71 2.70 7.22 -14.84
CA GLU A 71 2.66 7.08 -13.40
C GLU A 71 4.04 6.66 -12.88
N ARG A 72 4.55 7.43 -11.91
CA ARG A 72 5.81 7.12 -11.24
C ARG A 72 5.54 6.88 -9.77
N ARG A 73 6.01 5.73 -9.30
CA ARG A 73 5.95 5.29 -7.92
C ARG A 73 7.30 5.53 -7.25
N THR A 74 7.28 6.21 -6.11
CA THR A 74 8.44 6.41 -5.23
C THR A 74 8.13 5.77 -3.89
N ASP A 75 8.76 4.64 -3.60
CA ASP A 75 8.53 3.92 -2.35
C ASP A 75 9.02 4.76 -1.16
N VAL A 76 8.20 4.81 -0.10
CA VAL A 76 8.51 5.53 1.15
C VAL A 76 8.41 4.61 2.36
N ASP A 77 8.56 3.31 2.12
CA ASP A 77 8.58 2.27 3.15
C ASP A 77 9.70 2.52 4.16
N GLY A 78 9.41 2.27 5.44
CA GLY A 78 10.30 2.58 6.56
C GLY A 78 10.18 4.02 7.11
N GLY A 79 9.40 4.88 6.45
CA GLY A 79 9.01 6.20 6.98
C GLY A 79 7.96 6.10 8.09
N HIS A 80 7.82 7.17 8.90
CA HIS A 80 6.87 7.25 10.03
C HIS A 80 5.45 6.81 9.65
N ASP A 81 4.94 7.26 8.50
CA ASP A 81 3.58 6.95 8.06
C ASP A 81 3.41 5.47 7.67
N SER A 82 4.44 4.86 7.06
CA SER A 82 4.41 3.43 6.73
C SER A 82 4.42 2.54 7.99
N VAL A 83 5.14 2.96 9.03
CA VAL A 83 5.15 2.29 10.34
C VAL A 83 3.79 2.39 11.01
N ALA A 84 3.10 3.54 10.90
CA ALA A 84 1.77 3.72 11.44
C ALA A 84 0.73 2.80 10.78
N VAL A 85 0.81 2.62 9.45
CA VAL A 85 -0.06 1.69 8.71
C VAL A 85 0.19 0.24 9.13
N GLN A 86 1.45 -0.18 9.27
CA GLN A 86 1.76 -1.52 9.77
C GLN A 86 1.25 -1.73 11.21
N SER A 87 1.42 -0.73 12.07
CA SER A 87 0.93 -0.75 13.46
C SER A 87 -0.60 -0.88 13.53
N LEU A 88 -1.33 -0.32 12.55
CA LEU A 88 -2.78 -0.49 12.47
C LEU A 88 -3.15 -1.94 12.13
N LEU A 89 -2.45 -2.58 11.19
CA LEU A 89 -2.68 -3.99 10.85
C LEU A 89 -2.42 -4.90 12.06
N ASP A 90 -1.35 -4.62 12.82
CA ASP A 90 -1.02 -5.38 14.02
C ASP A 90 -2.12 -5.25 15.09
N ARG A 91 -2.68 -4.04 15.28
CA ARG A 91 -3.83 -3.83 16.18
C ARG A 91 -5.09 -4.56 15.72
N ILE A 92 -5.39 -4.54 14.42
CA ILE A 92 -6.53 -5.27 13.86
C ILE A 92 -6.36 -6.77 14.11
N LYS A 93 -5.15 -7.30 13.91
CA LYS A 93 -4.83 -8.71 14.22
C LYS A 93 -5.09 -9.01 15.70
N GLU A 94 -4.56 -8.19 16.61
CA GLU A 94 -4.77 -8.37 18.05
C GLU A 94 -6.26 -8.36 18.45
N ASP A 95 -7.04 -7.45 17.88
CA ASP A 95 -8.47 -7.35 18.17
C ASP A 95 -9.28 -8.53 17.61
N LEU A 96 -8.90 -9.07 16.44
CA LEU A 96 -9.52 -10.26 15.85
C LEU A 96 -9.11 -11.56 16.55
N GLU A 97 -7.88 -11.64 17.06
CA GLU A 97 -7.38 -12.79 17.82
C GLU A 97 -7.86 -12.79 19.28
N ARG A 98 -8.39 -11.66 19.77
CA ARG A 98 -8.99 -11.60 21.10
C ARG A 98 -10.23 -12.51 21.12
N PRO A 99 -10.27 -13.56 21.96
CA PRO A 99 -11.43 -14.42 22.05
C PRO A 99 -12.64 -13.60 22.51
N ALA A 100 -13.77 -13.76 21.83
CA ALA A 100 -15.04 -13.12 22.16
C ALA A 100 -15.46 -13.51 23.60
N GLY A 101 -15.04 -12.73 24.60
CA GLY A 101 -15.35 -12.99 26.00
C GLY A 101 -14.29 -12.62 27.04
N ALA A 102 -13.09 -12.18 26.66
CA ALA A 102 -12.08 -11.74 27.63
C ALA A 102 -12.48 -10.39 28.28
N LYS A 103 -13.33 -10.45 29.31
CA LYS A 103 -13.62 -9.30 30.19
C LYS A 103 -12.32 -8.83 30.85
N LYS A 104 -12.05 -7.53 30.77
CA LYS A 104 -11.02 -6.87 31.59
C LYS A 104 -11.30 -7.21 33.07
N LYS A 105 -10.32 -7.82 33.73
CA LYS A 105 -10.25 -7.87 35.19
C LYS A 105 -9.71 -6.54 35.72
#